data_AF-A0A1C6J5W2-F1
#
_entry.id   AF-A0A1C6J5W2-F1
#
_cell.length_a   1.000
_cell.length_b   1.000
_cell.length_c   1.000
_cell.angle_alpha   90.00
_cell.angle_beta   90.00
_cell.angle_gamma   90.00
#
_symmetry.space_group_name_H-M   'P 1'
#
loop_
_entity.id
_entity.type
_entity.pdbx_description
1 polymer ?
#
loop_
_entity_poly.entity_id
_entity_poly.type
_entity_poly.pdbx_seq_one_letter_code
_entity_poly.pdbx_strand_id
1 'polypeptide(L)'
;MEFIEGKCPKCQGVLQIPRDRDKIICMYCGEEIETAAAVKQEESQKQAEAEKKKKDERAYERDYQMAMEGIPQILFNMDQPLVNFKKGLYEGAFRKHYMQHIVTLEAIESVYQMAEDKDSVLNDLSAAVVDKARKELEPITRKGPRSQKIMDFNMGLVVFAIPTILEYKGESSDPLADRILELWNQEFPQHHVGKASFADINGGFRRKFCYITTAVCESLGKPDDCYELTLLRNYRDQYLANQDGGDAIIKEYYDIAPTIVKRINKRTDRREVYESIWEQYLSPCIKLIEEDKNTECQEIYSKMVRELQKEYLF
;
A
#
# COMPACT_ATOMS: atom_id res chain seq x y z
N MET A 1 -26.15 -28.82 -51.84
CA MET A 1 -25.11 -27.85 -52.27
C MET A 1 -24.17 -27.66 -51.10
N GLU A 2 -22.87 -27.86 -51.30
CA GLU A 2 -21.86 -27.59 -50.28
C GLU A 2 -21.42 -26.13 -50.36
N PHE A 3 -21.30 -25.49 -49.21
CA PHE A 3 -20.85 -24.11 -49.09
C PHE A 3 -19.55 -24.04 -48.30
N ILE A 4 -18.74 -23.03 -48.60
CA ILE A 4 -17.56 -22.66 -47.83
C ILE A 4 -17.69 -21.22 -47.37
N GLU A 5 -17.11 -20.94 -46.21
CA GLU A 5 -17.04 -19.57 -45.69
C GLU A 5 -15.90 -18.82 -46.41
N GLY A 6 -16.17 -17.59 -46.83
CA GLY A 6 -15.16 -16.69 -47.38
C GLY A 6 -15.49 -15.24 -47.04
N LYS A 7 -14.52 -14.32 -47.19
CA LYS A 7 -14.74 -12.89 -46.96
C LYS A 7 -14.56 -12.11 -48.25
N CYS A 8 -15.45 -11.16 -48.50
CA CYS A 8 -15.30 -10.28 -49.65
C CYS A 8 -13.96 -9.50 -49.54
N PRO A 9 -13.06 -9.56 -50.53
CA PRO A 9 -11.79 -8.83 -50.49
C PRO A 9 -11.97 -7.30 -50.43
N LYS A 10 -13.10 -6.78 -50.93
CA LYS A 10 -13.40 -5.34 -51.01
C LYS A 10 -14.00 -4.79 -49.71
N CYS A 11 -14.96 -5.49 -49.12
CA CYS A 11 -15.73 -4.98 -47.97
C CYS A 11 -15.59 -5.84 -46.70
N GLN A 12 -14.82 -6.93 -46.72
CA GLN A 12 -14.59 -7.85 -45.60
C GLN A 12 -15.84 -8.54 -45.03
N GLY A 13 -16.99 -8.45 -45.71
CA GLY A 13 -18.23 -9.12 -45.29
C GLY A 13 -18.13 -10.64 -45.42
N VAL A 14 -18.67 -11.38 -44.44
CA VAL A 14 -18.66 -12.85 -44.38
C VAL A 14 -19.71 -13.44 -45.32
N LEU A 15 -19.28 -14.28 -46.25
CA LEU A 15 -20.08 -14.86 -47.32
C LEU A 15 -20.12 -16.38 -47.23
N GLN A 16 -21.27 -16.96 -47.54
CA GLN A 16 -21.41 -18.39 -47.82
C GLN A 16 -21.29 -18.62 -49.33
N ILE A 17 -20.21 -19.26 -49.74
CA ILE A 17 -19.82 -19.40 -51.15
C ILE A 17 -20.13 -20.83 -51.61
N PRO A 18 -20.98 -21.03 -52.64
CA PRO A 18 -21.18 -22.34 -53.25
C PRO A 18 -19.88 -22.87 -53.88
N ARG A 19 -19.53 -24.14 -53.62
CA ARG A 19 -18.29 -24.75 -54.16
C ARG A 19 -18.27 -24.90 -55.68
N ASP A 20 -19.43 -24.85 -56.33
CA ASP A 20 -19.62 -25.06 -57.77
C ASP A 20 -19.49 -23.78 -58.61
N ARG A 21 -19.09 -22.66 -58.00
CA ARG A 21 -18.98 -21.35 -58.70
C ARG A 21 -17.60 -20.75 -58.58
N ASP A 22 -17.10 -20.24 -59.70
CA ASP A 22 -15.84 -19.47 -59.76
C ASP A 22 -16.02 -18.00 -59.37
N LYS A 23 -17.25 -17.47 -59.53
CA LYS A 23 -17.60 -16.08 -59.23
C LYS A 23 -18.95 -15.95 -58.55
N ILE A 24 -19.05 -14.98 -57.65
CA ILE A 24 -20.28 -14.61 -56.94
C ILE A 24 -20.40 -13.09 -56.82
N ILE A 25 -21.59 -12.59 -56.55
CA ILE A 25 -21.82 -11.19 -56.19
C ILE A 25 -21.87 -11.08 -54.68
N CYS A 26 -21.05 -10.20 -54.09
CA CYS A 26 -21.06 -9.94 -52.67
C CYS A 26 -22.38 -9.30 -52.24
N MET A 27 -23.09 -9.90 -51.28
CA MET A 27 -24.37 -9.38 -50.78
C MET A 27 -24.26 -8.08 -49.96
N TYR A 28 -23.06 -7.70 -49.50
CA TYR A 28 -22.85 -6.49 -48.69
C TYR A 28 -22.47 -5.27 -49.53
N CYS A 29 -21.59 -5.44 -50.52
CA CYS A 29 -21.09 -4.32 -51.34
C CYS A 29 -21.53 -4.37 -52.81
N GLY A 30 -22.20 -5.43 -53.25
CA GLY A 30 -22.71 -5.57 -54.61
C GLY A 30 -21.64 -5.87 -55.68
N GLU A 31 -20.37 -6.03 -55.30
CA GLU A 31 -19.29 -6.32 -56.25
C GLU A 31 -19.26 -7.78 -56.68
N GLU A 32 -18.96 -8.05 -57.96
CA GLU A 32 -18.57 -9.37 -58.44
C GLU A 32 -17.16 -9.73 -57.93
N ILE A 33 -17.02 -10.88 -57.29
CA ILE A 33 -15.77 -11.36 -56.70
C ILE A 33 -15.47 -12.79 -57.12
N GLU A 34 -14.18 -13.11 -57.26
CA GLU A 34 -13.71 -14.47 -57.44
C GLU A 34 -13.83 -15.25 -56.12
N THR A 35 -14.41 -16.44 -56.18
CA THR A 35 -14.63 -17.29 -55.00
C THR A 35 -13.30 -17.68 -54.36
N ALA A 36 -12.29 -18.00 -55.16
CA ALA A 36 -10.93 -18.28 -54.68
C ALA A 36 -10.29 -17.10 -53.93
N ALA A 37 -10.52 -15.86 -54.37
CA ALA A 37 -10.00 -14.68 -53.69
C ALA A 37 -10.68 -14.46 -52.33
N ALA A 38 -11.99 -14.71 -52.26
CA ALA A 38 -12.74 -14.57 -51.01
C ALA A 38 -12.39 -15.64 -49.96
N VAL A 39 -12.11 -16.87 -50.40
CA VAL A 39 -11.63 -17.96 -49.53
C VAL A 39 -10.23 -17.64 -49.01
N LYS A 40 -9.31 -17.23 -49.90
CA LYS A 40 -7.94 -16.83 -49.50
C LYS A 40 -7.94 -15.67 -48.50
N GLN A 41 -8.83 -14.70 -48.66
CA GLN A 41 -8.98 -13.58 -47.73
C GLN A 41 -9.37 -14.06 -46.33
N GLU A 42 -10.33 -14.99 -46.25
CA GLU A 42 -10.78 -15.58 -44.99
C GLU A 42 -9.70 -16.45 -44.33
N GLU A 43 -8.98 -17.25 -45.10
CA GLU A 43 -7.83 -18.03 -44.61
C GLU A 43 -6.71 -17.12 -44.08
N SER A 44 -6.39 -16.04 -44.79
CA SER A 44 -5.35 -15.07 -44.39
C SER A 44 -5.73 -14.37 -43.09
N GLN A 45 -7.00 -13.98 -42.91
CA GLN A 45 -7.45 -13.36 -41.68
C GLN A 45 -7.44 -14.34 -40.50
N LYS A 46 -7.90 -15.59 -40.70
CA LYS A 46 -7.83 -16.65 -39.68
C LYS A 46 -6.38 -16.94 -39.26
N GLN A 47 -5.44 -16.93 -40.21
CA GLN A 47 -4.01 -17.06 -39.91
C GLN A 47 -3.48 -15.88 -39.09
N ALA A 48 -3.80 -14.64 -39.48
CA ALA A 48 -3.38 -13.44 -38.74
C ALA A 48 -3.96 -13.39 -37.31
N GLU A 49 -5.21 -13.78 -37.13
CA GLU A 49 -5.86 -13.88 -35.82
C GLU A 49 -5.21 -14.98 -34.95
N ALA A 50 -4.88 -16.13 -35.53
CA ALA A 50 -4.19 -17.22 -34.84
C ALA A 50 -2.74 -16.84 -34.46
N GLU A 51 -2.03 -16.11 -35.33
CA GLU A 51 -0.69 -15.58 -35.03
C GLU A 51 -0.73 -14.54 -33.93
N LYS A 52 -1.71 -13.62 -33.97
CA LYS A 52 -1.93 -12.64 -32.90
C LYS A 52 -2.21 -13.33 -31.57
N LYS A 53 -3.12 -14.30 -31.54
CA LYS A 53 -3.45 -15.08 -30.34
C LYS A 53 -2.21 -15.77 -29.76
N LYS A 54 -1.40 -16.43 -30.60
CA LYS A 54 -0.13 -17.05 -30.17
C LYS A 54 0.87 -16.04 -29.61
N LYS A 55 0.92 -14.83 -30.17
CA LYS A 55 1.79 -13.76 -29.69
C LYS A 55 1.34 -13.26 -28.31
N ASP A 56 0.04 -13.08 -28.13
CA ASP A 56 -0.56 -12.65 -26.86
C ASP A 56 -0.37 -13.72 -25.78
N GLU A 57 -0.57 -15.00 -26.09
CA GLU A 57 -0.27 -16.14 -25.19
C GLU A 57 1.20 -16.19 -24.77
N ARG A 58 2.14 -15.97 -25.71
CA ARG A 58 3.58 -15.92 -25.40
C ARG A 58 3.96 -14.72 -24.54
N ALA A 59 3.31 -13.57 -24.76
CA ALA A 59 3.53 -12.38 -23.95
C ALA A 59 3.04 -12.62 -22.52
N TYR A 60 1.83 -13.18 -22.38
CA TYR A 60 1.28 -13.57 -21.09
C TYR A 60 2.19 -14.53 -20.32
N GLU A 61 2.66 -15.62 -20.94
CA GLU A 61 3.52 -16.61 -20.29
C GLU A 61 4.83 -15.98 -19.79
N ARG A 62 5.46 -15.11 -20.60
CA ARG A 62 6.69 -14.42 -20.22
C ARG A 62 6.45 -13.49 -19.03
N ASP A 63 5.37 -12.71 -19.06
CA ASP A 63 5.06 -11.76 -18.01
C ASP A 63 4.64 -12.51 -16.73
N TYR A 64 3.97 -13.66 -16.84
CA TYR A 64 3.63 -14.54 -15.72
C TYR A 64 4.89 -15.11 -15.05
N GLN A 65 5.86 -15.60 -15.83
CA GLN A 65 7.14 -16.06 -15.29
C GLN A 65 7.89 -14.93 -14.56
N MET A 66 7.94 -13.74 -15.17
CA MET A 66 8.57 -12.57 -14.56
C MET A 66 7.88 -12.15 -13.25
N ALA A 67 6.55 -12.19 -13.22
CA ALA A 67 5.75 -11.90 -12.03
C ALA A 67 6.03 -12.93 -10.92
N MET A 68 6.01 -14.22 -11.24
CA MET A 68 6.25 -15.31 -10.28
C MET A 68 7.66 -15.32 -9.71
N GLU A 69 8.68 -15.03 -10.53
CA GLU A 69 10.07 -14.92 -10.06
C GLU A 69 10.30 -13.67 -9.21
N GLY A 70 9.64 -12.56 -9.59
CA GLY A 70 9.84 -11.25 -8.99
C GLY A 70 9.05 -11.01 -7.70
N ILE A 71 7.80 -11.50 -7.60
CA ILE A 71 6.91 -11.18 -6.47
C ILE A 71 7.51 -11.52 -5.10
N PRO A 72 8.21 -12.67 -4.89
CA PRO A 72 8.83 -12.92 -3.60
C PRO A 72 10.00 -11.97 -3.35
N GLN A 73 10.72 -11.54 -4.39
CA GLN A 73 11.88 -10.66 -4.21
C GLN A 73 11.51 -9.30 -3.64
N ILE A 74 10.27 -8.85 -3.82
CA ILE A 74 9.77 -7.63 -3.17
C ILE A 74 9.94 -7.73 -1.64
N LEU A 75 9.73 -8.90 -1.03
CA LEU A 75 10.02 -9.09 0.40
C LEU A 75 11.48 -9.51 0.67
N PHE A 76 12.07 -10.35 -0.17
CA PHE A 76 13.35 -10.99 0.16
C PHE A 76 14.59 -10.25 -0.33
N ASN A 77 14.46 -9.27 -1.21
CA ASN A 77 15.56 -8.45 -1.73
C ASN A 77 15.53 -7.03 -1.16
N MET A 78 15.54 -6.93 0.16
CA MET A 78 15.59 -5.65 0.88
C MET A 78 16.94 -5.44 1.54
N ASP A 79 17.49 -4.24 1.36
CA ASP A 79 18.70 -3.81 2.06
C ASP A 79 18.33 -3.30 3.47
N GLN A 80 18.60 -4.13 4.48
CA GLN A 80 18.48 -3.80 5.91
C GLN A 80 17.21 -3.00 6.28
N PRO A 81 16.00 -3.54 6.05
CA PRO A 81 14.74 -2.81 6.20
C PRO A 81 14.55 -2.18 7.59
N LEU A 82 14.98 -2.88 8.65
CA LEU A 82 14.91 -2.38 10.04
C LEU A 82 15.86 -1.20 10.31
N VAL A 83 17.02 -1.15 9.66
CA VAL A 83 17.98 -0.05 9.81
C VAL A 83 17.46 1.20 9.09
N ASN A 84 16.85 0.98 7.92
CA ASN A 84 16.34 2.02 7.05
C ASN A 84 14.96 2.54 7.46
N PHE A 85 14.23 1.85 8.35
CA PHE A 85 12.97 2.31 8.93
C PHE A 85 13.16 3.44 9.95
N LYS A 86 13.59 4.62 9.49
CA LYS A 86 13.78 5.83 10.28
C LYS A 86 13.34 7.05 9.49
N LYS A 87 12.85 8.09 10.16
CA LYS A 87 12.30 9.33 9.56
C LYS A 87 13.17 9.93 8.43
N GLY A 88 14.49 9.89 8.55
CA GLY A 88 15.41 10.46 7.55
C GLY A 88 15.91 9.48 6.48
N LEU A 89 15.63 8.18 6.60
CA LEU A 89 16.16 7.13 5.73
C LEU A 89 15.05 6.38 4.98
N TYR A 90 13.87 6.27 5.58
CA TYR A 90 12.80 5.42 5.09
C TYR A 90 12.32 5.83 3.70
N GLU A 91 12.04 7.11 3.49
CA GLU A 91 11.52 7.60 2.20
C GLU A 91 12.50 7.28 1.04
N GLY A 92 13.80 7.54 1.22
CA GLY A 92 14.81 7.22 0.21
C GLY A 92 14.98 5.71 -0.02
N ALA A 93 15.02 4.92 1.06
CA ALA A 93 15.12 3.47 0.98
C ALA A 93 13.90 2.85 0.30
N PHE A 94 12.70 3.33 0.64
CA PHE A 94 11.45 2.89 0.03
C PHE A 94 11.42 3.21 -1.46
N ARG A 95 11.75 4.44 -1.86
CA ARG A 95 11.79 4.83 -3.29
C ARG A 95 12.78 3.99 -4.08
N LYS A 96 13.97 3.70 -3.52
CA LYS A 96 14.95 2.80 -4.13
C LYS A 96 14.38 1.40 -4.32
N HIS A 97 13.75 0.85 -3.28
CA HIS A 97 13.15 -0.48 -3.31
C HIS A 97 11.99 -0.56 -4.32
N TYR A 98 11.09 0.43 -4.35
CA TYR A 98 10.02 0.52 -5.34
C TYR A 98 10.59 0.54 -6.78
N MET A 99 11.58 1.38 -7.05
CA MET A 99 12.22 1.46 -8.37
C MET A 99 12.91 0.15 -8.78
N GLN A 100 13.43 -0.62 -7.82
CA GLN A 100 14.04 -1.94 -8.09
C GLN A 100 13.01 -2.99 -8.54
N HIS A 101 11.74 -2.82 -8.17
CA HIS A 101 10.68 -3.81 -8.42
C HIS A 101 9.61 -3.33 -9.40
N ILE A 102 9.73 -2.14 -9.98
CA ILE A 102 8.72 -1.59 -10.89
C ILE A 102 8.41 -2.50 -12.07
N VAL A 103 9.42 -3.14 -12.66
CA VAL A 103 9.26 -4.08 -13.78
C VAL A 103 8.48 -5.33 -13.37
N THR A 104 8.67 -5.81 -12.13
CA THR A 104 7.87 -6.91 -11.58
C THR A 104 6.41 -6.48 -11.41
N LEU A 105 6.16 -5.27 -10.92
CA LEU A 105 4.80 -4.75 -10.74
C LEU A 105 4.08 -4.54 -12.10
N GLU A 106 4.80 -4.09 -13.12
CA GLU A 106 4.29 -4.00 -14.50
C GLU A 106 3.92 -5.38 -15.07
N ALA A 107 4.75 -6.41 -14.83
CA ALA A 107 4.46 -7.77 -15.26
C ALA A 107 3.23 -8.35 -14.53
N ILE A 108 3.12 -8.12 -13.22
CA ILE A 108 1.95 -8.51 -12.41
C ILE A 108 0.68 -7.87 -12.97
N GLU A 109 0.71 -6.56 -13.25
CA GLU A 109 -0.45 -5.84 -13.79
C GLU A 109 -0.84 -6.36 -15.18
N SER A 110 0.13 -6.58 -16.06
CA SER A 110 -0.08 -7.15 -17.40
C SER A 110 -0.80 -8.50 -17.32
N VAL A 111 -0.28 -9.41 -16.49
CA VAL A 111 -0.86 -10.74 -16.27
C VAL A 111 -2.26 -10.63 -15.68
N TYR A 112 -2.45 -9.79 -14.67
CA TYR A 112 -3.75 -9.60 -14.02
C TYR A 112 -4.83 -9.08 -14.99
N GLN A 113 -4.48 -8.15 -15.88
CA GLN A 113 -5.42 -7.60 -16.87
C GLN A 113 -5.77 -8.60 -17.97
N MET A 114 -4.82 -9.45 -18.37
CA MET A 114 -5.00 -10.44 -19.43
C MET A 114 -5.63 -11.75 -18.94
N ALA A 115 -5.59 -12.03 -17.64
CA ALA A 115 -6.08 -13.28 -17.07
C ALA A 115 -7.61 -13.41 -17.17
N GLU A 116 -8.06 -14.57 -17.63
CA GLU A 116 -9.48 -14.96 -17.54
C GLU A 116 -9.90 -15.21 -16.08
N ASP A 117 -9.02 -15.83 -15.30
CA ASP A 117 -9.20 -16.09 -13.86
C ASP A 117 -8.21 -15.26 -13.04
N LYS A 118 -8.65 -14.05 -12.67
CA LYS A 118 -7.88 -13.11 -11.86
C LYS A 118 -7.60 -13.65 -10.46
N ASP A 119 -8.52 -14.40 -9.86
CA ASP A 119 -8.35 -14.93 -8.51
C ASP A 119 -7.26 -16.00 -8.47
N SER A 120 -7.17 -16.85 -9.50
CA SER A 120 -6.07 -17.81 -9.62
C SER A 120 -4.72 -17.11 -9.68
N VAL A 121 -4.58 -16.03 -10.47
CA VAL A 121 -3.34 -15.27 -10.55
C VAL A 121 -2.95 -14.66 -9.20
N LEU A 122 -3.91 -14.04 -8.50
CA LEU A 122 -3.67 -13.48 -7.17
C LEU A 122 -3.23 -14.56 -6.18
N ASN A 123 -3.82 -15.76 -6.25
CA ASN A 123 -3.47 -16.90 -5.41
C ASN A 123 -2.05 -17.37 -5.65
N ASP A 124 -1.67 -17.59 -6.91
CA ASP A 124 -0.35 -18.11 -7.28
C ASP A 124 0.76 -17.15 -6.84
N LEU A 125 0.59 -15.85 -7.13
CA LEU A 125 1.54 -14.82 -6.74
C LEU A 125 1.67 -14.70 -5.23
N SER A 126 0.54 -14.72 -4.51
CA SER A 126 0.53 -14.62 -3.05
C SER A 126 1.15 -15.85 -2.38
N ALA A 127 0.84 -17.05 -2.88
CA ALA A 127 1.40 -18.30 -2.41
C ALA A 127 2.92 -18.34 -2.62
N ALA A 128 3.43 -17.83 -3.73
CA ALA A 128 4.87 -17.76 -4.00
C ALA A 128 5.65 -16.96 -2.91
N VAL A 129 5.06 -15.88 -2.39
CA VAL A 129 5.65 -15.09 -1.30
C VAL A 129 5.68 -15.91 0.00
N VAL A 130 4.54 -16.49 0.37
CA VAL A 130 4.37 -17.27 1.61
C VAL A 130 5.24 -18.53 1.59
N ASP A 131 5.30 -19.25 0.48
CA ASP A 131 6.09 -20.46 0.33
C ASP A 131 7.58 -20.19 0.39
N LYS A 132 8.04 -19.06 -0.16
CA LYS A 132 9.44 -18.66 0.01
C LYS A 132 9.75 -18.37 1.49
N ALA A 133 8.85 -17.68 2.20
CA ALA A 133 9.01 -17.46 3.64
C ALA A 133 9.04 -18.76 4.43
N ARG A 134 8.15 -19.71 4.12
CA ARG A 134 8.10 -21.04 4.72
C ARG A 134 9.44 -21.76 4.56
N LYS A 135 9.98 -21.81 3.33
CA LYS A 135 11.27 -22.44 3.01
C LYS A 135 12.45 -21.80 3.74
N GLU A 136 12.49 -20.48 3.86
CA GLU A 136 13.52 -19.76 4.63
C GLU A 136 13.45 -20.07 6.14
N LEU A 137 12.27 -20.42 6.65
CA LEU A 137 12.07 -20.75 8.06
C LEU A 137 12.29 -22.23 8.37
N GLU A 138 12.09 -23.15 7.43
CA GLU A 138 12.30 -24.60 7.57
C GLU A 138 13.62 -25.00 8.29
N PRO A 139 14.80 -24.44 7.95
CA PRO A 139 16.04 -24.82 8.63
C PRO A 139 16.13 -24.32 10.09
N ILE A 140 15.26 -23.39 10.51
CA ILE A 140 15.26 -22.80 11.84
C ILE A 140 14.36 -23.61 12.78
N THR A 141 14.98 -24.54 13.51
CA THR A 141 14.29 -25.47 14.41
C THR A 141 14.01 -24.89 15.80
N ARG A 142 14.81 -23.92 16.26
CA ARG A 142 14.65 -23.30 17.59
C ARG A 142 13.54 -22.24 17.57
N LYS A 143 12.60 -22.33 18.52
CA LYS A 143 11.42 -21.45 18.64
C LYS A 143 11.77 -19.95 18.68
N GLY A 144 12.76 -19.55 19.48
CA GLY A 144 13.16 -18.14 19.63
C GLY A 144 13.66 -17.52 18.32
N PRO A 145 14.74 -18.04 17.71
CA PRO A 145 15.24 -17.55 16.42
C PRO A 145 14.21 -17.59 15.29
N ARG A 146 13.36 -18.63 15.26
CA ARG A 146 12.27 -18.74 14.28
C ARG A 146 11.25 -17.60 14.44
N SER A 147 10.82 -17.33 15.68
CA SER A 147 9.89 -16.23 15.99
C SER A 147 10.49 -14.87 15.63
N GLN A 148 11.76 -14.62 15.92
CA GLN A 148 12.44 -13.39 15.51
C GLN A 148 12.48 -13.24 13.98
N LYS A 149 12.81 -14.31 13.25
CA LYS A 149 12.86 -14.27 11.78
C LYS A 149 11.48 -13.98 11.16
N ILE A 150 10.41 -14.52 11.74
CA ILE A 150 9.03 -14.20 11.34
C ILE A 150 8.74 -12.71 11.60
N MET A 151 9.15 -12.15 12.74
CA MET A 151 8.99 -10.71 13.01
C MET A 151 9.74 -9.85 11.99
N ASP A 152 10.97 -10.24 11.62
CA ASP A 152 11.75 -9.52 10.61
C ASP A 152 11.04 -9.54 9.25
N PHE A 153 10.44 -10.67 8.86
CA PHE A 153 9.64 -10.77 7.65
C PHE A 153 8.36 -9.95 7.73
N ASN A 154 7.63 -10.00 8.85
CA ASN A 154 6.43 -9.20 9.07
C ASN A 154 6.73 -7.70 8.92
N MET A 155 7.84 -7.25 9.50
CA MET A 155 8.30 -5.87 9.35
C MET A 155 8.62 -5.53 7.90
N GLY A 156 9.39 -6.37 7.21
CA GLY A 156 9.66 -6.19 5.78
C GLY A 156 8.38 -6.13 4.93
N LEU A 157 7.45 -7.03 5.21
CA LEU A 157 6.20 -7.16 4.49
C LEU A 157 5.35 -5.89 4.62
N VAL A 158 5.12 -5.44 5.85
CA VAL A 158 4.24 -4.29 6.15
C VAL A 158 4.90 -2.96 5.78
N VAL A 159 6.22 -2.85 5.92
CA VAL A 159 6.91 -1.55 5.78
C VAL A 159 7.39 -1.30 4.34
N PHE A 160 7.70 -2.35 3.60
CA PHE A 160 8.25 -2.24 2.24
C PHE A 160 7.39 -2.98 1.22
N ALA A 161 7.12 -4.27 1.40
CA ALA A 161 6.54 -5.07 0.33
C ALA A 161 5.10 -4.66 -0.03
N ILE A 162 4.21 -4.61 0.96
CA ILE A 162 2.82 -4.19 0.77
C ILE A 162 2.74 -2.72 0.31
N PRO A 163 3.44 -1.76 0.95
CA PRO A 163 3.51 -0.40 0.43
C PRO A 163 4.04 -0.29 -1.00
N THR A 164 4.99 -1.13 -1.41
CA THR A 164 5.55 -1.14 -2.77
C THR A 164 4.51 -1.56 -3.79
N ILE A 165 3.73 -2.60 -3.47
CA ILE A 165 2.61 -3.05 -4.31
C ILE A 165 1.55 -1.94 -4.40
N LEU A 166 1.16 -1.34 -3.28
CA LEU A 166 0.14 -0.28 -3.25
C LEU A 166 0.58 1.02 -3.92
N GLU A 167 1.88 1.36 -3.88
CA GLU A 167 2.41 2.58 -4.51
C GLU A 167 2.34 2.51 -6.04
N TYR A 168 2.26 1.31 -6.64
CA TYR A 168 2.11 1.13 -8.08
C TYR A 168 0.75 1.62 -8.62
N LYS A 169 -0.32 1.48 -7.82
CA LYS A 169 -1.68 1.97 -8.14
C LYS A 169 -2.29 1.39 -9.43
N GLY A 170 -1.97 0.13 -9.74
CA GLY A 170 -2.62 -0.64 -10.80
C GLY A 170 -3.91 -1.32 -10.32
N GLU A 171 -4.68 -1.93 -11.23
CA GLU A 171 -5.91 -2.66 -10.88
C GLU A 171 -5.64 -3.87 -10.00
N SER A 172 -4.46 -4.47 -10.13
CA SER A 172 -3.99 -5.60 -9.33
C SER A 172 -3.55 -5.23 -7.92
N SER A 173 -3.22 -3.96 -7.65
CA SER A 173 -2.43 -3.56 -6.48
C SER A 173 -3.14 -3.84 -5.15
N ASP A 174 -4.38 -3.39 -5.01
CA ASP A 174 -5.17 -3.61 -3.79
C ASP A 174 -5.55 -5.08 -3.58
N PRO A 175 -6.12 -5.78 -4.59
CA PRO A 175 -6.46 -7.20 -4.46
C PRO A 175 -5.26 -8.10 -4.13
N LEU A 176 -4.10 -7.84 -4.74
CA LEU A 176 -2.88 -8.59 -4.47
C LEU A 176 -2.38 -8.36 -3.05
N ALA A 177 -2.36 -7.10 -2.59
CA ALA A 177 -1.96 -6.79 -1.23
C ALA A 177 -2.87 -7.48 -0.19
N ASP A 178 -4.18 -7.47 -0.40
CA ASP A 178 -5.13 -8.17 0.47
C ASP A 178 -4.89 -9.69 0.47
N ARG A 179 -4.70 -10.28 -0.71
CA ARG A 179 -4.52 -11.73 -0.83
C ARG A 179 -3.20 -12.21 -0.21
N ILE A 180 -2.12 -11.45 -0.36
CA ILE A 180 -0.84 -11.73 0.32
C ILE A 180 -1.04 -11.69 1.83
N LEU A 181 -1.68 -10.64 2.36
CA LEU A 181 -1.90 -10.50 3.79
C LEU A 181 -2.79 -11.61 4.36
N GLU A 182 -3.81 -12.02 3.62
CA GLU A 182 -4.69 -13.12 4.00
C GLU A 182 -3.91 -14.44 4.14
N LEU A 183 -3.21 -14.86 3.08
CA LEU A 183 -2.43 -16.10 3.11
C LEU A 183 -1.29 -16.04 4.14
N TRP A 184 -0.64 -14.88 4.27
CA TRP A 184 0.42 -14.67 5.25
C TRP A 184 -0.08 -14.84 6.68
N ASN A 185 -1.22 -14.25 7.02
CA ASN A 185 -1.83 -14.33 8.35
C ASN A 185 -2.38 -15.73 8.66
N GLN A 186 -2.81 -16.49 7.64
CA GLN A 186 -3.18 -17.89 7.79
C GLN A 186 -1.96 -18.77 8.10
N GLU A 187 -0.83 -18.54 7.42
CA GLU A 187 0.40 -19.32 7.61
C GLU A 187 1.12 -18.95 8.93
N PHE A 188 1.12 -17.67 9.30
CA PHE A 188 1.85 -17.14 10.47
C PHE A 188 0.91 -16.46 11.49
N PRO A 189 -0.02 -17.18 12.13
CA PRO A 189 -1.11 -16.59 12.94
C PRO A 189 -0.65 -15.92 14.24
N GLN A 190 0.61 -16.11 14.64
CA GLN A 190 1.14 -15.63 15.92
C GLN A 190 1.28 -14.11 15.97
N HIS A 191 1.44 -13.47 14.80
CA HIS A 191 1.65 -12.04 14.67
C HIS A 191 0.90 -11.53 13.45
N HIS A 192 -0.34 -11.13 13.68
CA HIS A 192 -1.21 -10.59 12.62
C HIS A 192 -0.61 -9.31 12.04
N VAL A 193 -0.58 -9.22 10.71
CA VAL A 193 -0.11 -8.06 9.96
C VAL A 193 -1.25 -7.45 9.16
N GLY A 194 -1.29 -6.11 9.14
CA GLY A 194 -2.32 -5.34 8.44
C GLY A 194 -1.78 -4.61 7.21
N LYS A 195 -2.70 -4.13 6.39
CA LYS A 195 -2.40 -3.29 5.21
C LYS A 195 -1.99 -1.89 5.67
N ALA A 196 -0.89 -1.38 5.12
CA ALA A 196 -0.44 -0.01 5.30
C ALA A 196 0.16 0.51 3.99
N SER A 197 -0.13 1.75 3.62
CA SER A 197 0.47 2.39 2.45
C SER A 197 1.77 3.13 2.80
N PHE A 198 2.56 3.47 1.79
CA PHE A 198 3.72 4.34 1.97
C PHE A 198 3.32 5.68 2.61
N ALA A 199 2.18 6.25 2.22
CA ALA A 199 1.69 7.51 2.77
C ALA A 199 1.36 7.39 4.26
N ASP A 200 0.72 6.29 4.69
CA ASP A 200 0.41 6.05 6.10
C ASP A 200 1.68 5.95 6.95
N ILE A 201 2.66 5.21 6.46
CA ILE A 201 3.91 4.94 7.17
C ILE A 201 4.81 6.17 7.20
N ASN A 202 5.03 6.82 6.06
CA ASN A 202 5.82 8.05 5.97
C ASN A 202 5.12 9.19 6.72
N GLY A 203 3.78 9.23 6.66
CA GLY A 203 2.93 10.06 7.49
C GLY A 203 3.16 9.80 8.98
N GLY A 204 3.28 8.54 9.40
CA GLY A 204 3.61 8.14 10.78
C GLY A 204 4.94 8.71 11.30
N PHE A 205 5.98 8.75 10.46
CA PHE A 205 7.24 9.44 10.83
C PHE A 205 7.10 10.97 10.92
N ARG A 206 6.12 11.52 10.20
CA ARG A 206 5.77 12.93 10.20
C ARG A 206 4.71 13.27 11.26
N ARG A 207 4.03 12.26 11.84
CA ARG A 207 3.13 12.42 12.98
C ARG A 207 3.96 12.95 14.14
N LYS A 208 3.63 14.19 14.43
CA LYS A 208 4.14 15.03 15.48
C LYS A 208 3.74 14.35 16.81
N PHE A 209 4.68 13.78 17.58
CA PHE A 209 4.40 13.23 18.92
C PHE A 209 3.93 14.34 19.87
N CYS A 210 2.77 14.23 20.55
CA CYS A 210 2.42 15.15 21.64
C CYS A 210 3.35 14.89 22.85
N TYR A 211 4.59 15.36 22.82
CA TYR A 211 5.62 15.07 23.83
C TYR A 211 5.13 15.24 25.27
N ILE A 212 4.48 16.36 25.59
CA ILE A 212 3.98 16.64 26.94
C ILE A 212 2.81 15.70 27.29
N THR A 213 1.84 15.55 26.40
CA THR A 213 0.64 14.72 26.63
C THR A 213 0.99 13.24 26.76
N THR A 214 1.88 12.72 25.90
CA THR A 214 2.40 11.35 26.01
C THR A 214 3.11 11.15 27.35
N ALA A 215 4.01 12.06 27.75
CA ALA A 215 4.70 11.96 29.04
C ALA A 215 3.74 11.98 30.25
N VAL A 216 2.68 12.80 30.18
CA VAL A 216 1.65 12.85 31.23
C VAL A 216 0.86 11.54 31.27
N CYS A 217 0.34 11.06 30.14
CA CYS A 217 -0.41 9.80 30.08
C CYS A 217 0.44 8.60 30.55
N GLU A 218 1.71 8.54 30.16
CA GLU A 218 2.66 7.53 30.66
C GLU A 218 2.84 7.62 32.17
N SER A 219 2.96 8.82 32.73
CA SER A 219 3.10 9.03 34.18
C SER A 219 1.89 8.55 34.99
N LEU A 220 0.71 8.58 34.38
CA LEU A 220 -0.55 8.08 34.93
C LEU A 220 -0.77 6.57 34.67
N GLY A 221 0.18 5.90 34.01
CA GLY A 221 0.09 4.47 33.67
C GLY A 221 -0.90 4.15 32.54
N LYS A 222 -1.25 5.13 31.71
CA LYS A 222 -2.11 4.95 30.53
C LYS A 222 -1.28 4.49 29.31
N PRO A 223 -1.84 3.69 28.40
CA PRO A 223 -1.14 3.29 27.17
C PRO A 223 -1.05 4.44 26.14
N ASP A 224 -0.13 4.37 25.16
CA ASP A 224 0.11 5.44 24.17
C ASP A 224 -1.01 5.58 23.11
N ASP A 225 -2.00 4.69 23.13
CA ASP A 225 -3.23 4.73 22.33
C ASP A 225 -4.48 5.01 23.18
N CYS A 226 -4.31 5.50 24.42
CA CYS A 226 -5.46 5.81 25.27
C CYS A 226 -6.39 6.85 24.63
N TYR A 227 -7.67 6.80 25.03
CA TYR A 227 -8.72 7.67 24.52
C TYR A 227 -8.32 9.14 24.59
N GLU A 228 -7.80 9.59 25.72
CA GLU A 228 -7.47 10.99 25.96
C GLU A 228 -6.34 11.49 25.06
N LEU A 229 -5.30 10.66 24.88
CA LEU A 229 -4.17 10.99 24.03
C LEU A 229 -4.57 11.00 22.55
N THR A 230 -5.43 10.07 22.13
CA THR A 230 -5.98 10.03 20.78
C THR A 230 -6.86 11.24 20.49
N LEU A 231 -7.73 11.62 21.44
CA LEU A 231 -8.59 12.80 21.33
C LEU A 231 -7.77 14.09 21.17
N LEU A 232 -6.75 14.28 22.02
CA LEU A 232 -5.87 15.46 21.96
C LEU A 232 -5.00 15.49 20.70
N ARG A 233 -4.53 14.34 20.22
CA ARG A 233 -3.81 14.22 18.93
C ARG A 233 -4.71 14.64 17.77
N ASN A 234 -5.95 14.13 17.73
CA ASN A 234 -6.92 14.48 16.70
C ASN A 234 -7.29 15.97 16.73
N TYR A 235 -7.55 16.53 17.92
CA TYR A 235 -7.82 17.95 18.07
C TYR A 235 -6.68 18.82 17.49
N ARG A 236 -5.43 18.50 17.84
CA ARG A 236 -4.27 19.23 17.33
C ARG A 236 -4.11 19.08 15.81
N ASP A 237 -4.17 17.84 15.32
CA ASP A 237 -3.86 17.53 13.92
C ASP A 237 -4.97 17.92 12.95
N GLN A 238 -6.24 17.94 13.40
CA GLN A 238 -7.40 18.23 12.56
C GLN A 238 -8.00 19.61 12.82
N TYR A 239 -8.15 20.02 14.08
CA TYR A 239 -8.75 21.32 14.38
C TYR A 239 -7.69 22.42 14.40
N LEU A 240 -6.68 22.30 15.27
CA LEU A 240 -5.70 23.36 15.50
C LEU A 240 -4.85 23.65 14.26
N ALA A 241 -4.46 22.61 13.51
CA ALA A 241 -3.69 22.78 12.26
C ALA A 241 -4.45 23.57 11.18
N ASN A 242 -5.79 23.55 11.21
CA ASN A 242 -6.65 24.24 10.24
C ASN A 242 -7.10 25.64 10.69
N GLN A 243 -6.66 26.12 11.86
CA GLN A 243 -6.94 27.48 12.33
C GLN A 243 -5.86 28.48 11.87
N ASP A 244 -6.25 29.73 11.67
CA ASP A 244 -5.31 30.82 11.36
C ASP A 244 -4.27 30.97 12.49
N GLY A 245 -2.99 30.78 12.15
CA GLY A 245 -1.88 30.81 13.11
C GLY A 245 -1.67 29.52 13.93
N GLY A 246 -2.52 28.51 13.74
CA GLY A 246 -2.42 27.22 14.44
C GLY A 246 -1.13 26.46 14.13
N ASP A 247 -0.65 26.52 12.88
CA ASP A 247 0.63 25.94 12.47
C ASP A 247 1.83 26.52 13.25
N ALA A 248 1.80 27.82 13.56
CA ALA A 248 2.86 28.46 14.33
C ALA A 248 2.87 27.99 15.78
N ILE A 249 1.69 27.83 16.39
CA ILE A 249 1.52 27.30 17.76
C ILE A 249 2.01 25.86 17.82
N ILE A 250 1.62 25.02 16.85
CA ILE A 250 2.08 23.64 16.76
C ILE A 250 3.61 23.63 16.63
N LYS A 251 4.18 24.44 15.74
CA LYS A 251 5.64 24.49 15.54
C LYS A 251 6.37 24.89 16.83
N GLU A 252 5.91 25.94 17.50
CA GLU A 252 6.48 26.39 18.78
C GLU A 252 6.45 25.26 19.82
N TYR A 253 5.31 24.57 19.94
CA TYR A 253 5.19 23.39 20.81
C TYR A 253 6.27 22.33 20.49
N TYR A 254 6.48 22.01 19.20
CA TYR A 254 7.48 21.01 18.80
C TYR A 254 8.93 21.41 19.12
N ASP A 255 9.22 22.70 19.06
CA ASP A 255 10.57 23.21 19.34
C ASP A 255 10.88 23.13 20.85
N ILE A 256 9.89 23.34 21.71
CA ILE A 256 10.10 23.44 23.17
C ILE A 256 9.75 22.18 23.96
N ALA A 257 8.72 21.43 23.55
CA ALA A 257 8.14 20.34 24.34
C ALA A 257 9.13 19.20 24.67
N PRO A 258 10.03 18.76 23.76
CA PRO A 258 11.05 17.76 24.11
C PRO A 258 11.97 18.20 25.26
N THR A 259 12.32 19.49 25.29
CA THR A 259 13.23 20.03 26.30
C THR A 259 12.53 20.16 27.65
N ILE A 260 11.27 20.58 27.65
CA ILE A 260 10.42 20.64 28.85
C ILE A 260 10.29 19.23 29.47
N VAL A 261 9.87 18.24 28.69
CA VAL A 261 9.75 16.84 29.15
C VAL A 261 11.08 16.32 29.70
N LYS A 262 12.20 16.59 29.01
CA LYS A 262 13.53 16.19 29.46
C LYS A 262 13.91 16.82 30.81
N ARG A 263 13.53 18.06 31.08
CA ARG A 263 13.81 18.74 32.36
C ARG A 263 12.89 18.21 33.46
N ILE A 264 11.59 18.03 33.20
CA ILE A 264 10.64 17.44 34.16
C ILE A 264 11.10 16.04 34.57
N ASN A 265 11.49 15.19 33.60
CA ASN A 265 11.95 13.82 33.86
C ASN A 265 13.21 13.71 34.73
N LYS A 266 13.99 14.79 34.86
CA LYS A 266 15.17 14.84 35.74
C LYS A 266 14.85 15.24 37.17
N ARG A 267 13.65 15.74 37.44
CA ARG A 267 13.24 16.14 38.78
C ARG A 267 12.79 14.94 39.61
N THR A 268 12.96 15.02 40.92
CA THR A 268 12.50 14.00 41.87
C THR A 268 10.99 14.01 42.05
N ASP A 269 10.35 15.16 41.88
CA ASP A 269 8.89 15.39 41.97
C ASP A 269 8.18 15.27 40.61
N ARG A 270 8.79 14.61 39.61
CA ARG A 270 8.25 14.53 38.24
C ARG A 270 6.80 14.05 38.15
N ARG A 271 6.38 13.15 39.05
CA ARG A 271 5.03 12.58 39.05
C ARG A 271 4.00 13.64 39.42
N GLU A 272 4.29 14.41 40.47
CA GLU A 272 3.44 15.50 40.94
C GLU A 272 3.34 16.62 39.89
N VAL A 273 4.45 16.90 39.19
CA VAL A 273 4.46 17.85 38.08
C VAL A 273 3.55 17.38 36.94
N TYR A 274 3.63 16.11 36.52
CA TYR A 274 2.77 15.61 35.45
C TYR A 274 1.30 15.50 35.86
N GLU A 275 1.01 15.12 37.11
CA GLU A 275 -0.34 15.17 37.68
C GLU A 275 -0.91 16.60 37.66
N SER A 276 -0.10 17.60 38.02
CA SER A 276 -0.50 19.00 37.92
C SER A 276 -0.79 19.45 36.49
N ILE A 277 0.03 19.04 35.51
CA ILE A 277 -0.21 19.35 34.09
C ILE A 277 -1.51 18.71 33.60
N TRP A 278 -1.78 17.48 34.03
CA TRP A 278 -3.02 16.78 33.72
C TRP A 278 -4.24 17.54 34.23
N GLU A 279 -4.25 17.87 35.52
CA GLU A 279 -5.39 18.51 36.18
C GLU A 279 -5.65 19.93 35.69
N GLN A 280 -4.58 20.71 35.47
CA GLN A 280 -4.70 22.12 35.14
C GLN A 280 -4.97 22.39 33.66
N TYR A 281 -4.51 21.54 32.76
CA TYR A 281 -4.58 21.81 31.32
C TYR A 281 -5.23 20.68 30.53
N LEU A 282 -4.71 19.45 30.62
CA LEU A 282 -5.14 18.38 29.70
C LEU A 282 -6.57 17.89 29.96
N SER A 283 -6.94 17.67 31.23
CA SER A 283 -8.29 17.25 31.62
C SER A 283 -9.36 18.31 31.27
N PRO A 284 -9.14 19.61 31.54
CA PRO A 284 -10.01 20.68 31.04
C PRO A 284 -10.11 20.72 29.51
N CYS A 285 -9.00 20.60 28.78
CA CYS A 285 -9.01 20.54 27.32
C CYS A 285 -9.87 19.39 26.80
N ILE A 286 -9.73 18.19 27.38
CA ILE A 286 -10.52 17.01 26.98
C ILE A 286 -12.01 17.28 27.12
N LYS A 287 -12.46 17.81 28.26
CA LYS A 287 -13.87 18.16 28.47
C LYS A 287 -14.38 19.18 27.47
N LEU A 288 -13.57 20.20 27.18
CA LEU A 288 -13.94 21.23 26.19
C LEU A 288 -14.04 20.67 24.78
N ILE A 289 -13.17 19.72 24.40
CA ILE A 289 -13.25 19.03 23.11
C ILE A 289 -14.52 18.17 23.06
N GLU A 290 -14.84 17.45 24.13
CA GLU A 290 -16.07 16.63 24.22
C GLU A 290 -17.35 17.47 24.15
N GLU A 291 -17.30 18.73 24.59
CA GLU A 291 -18.39 19.71 24.52
C GLU A 291 -18.40 20.53 23.22
N ASP A 292 -17.56 20.19 22.22
CA ASP A 292 -17.35 20.92 20.96
C ASP A 292 -16.88 22.39 21.12
N LYS A 293 -16.38 22.77 22.30
CA LYS A 293 -15.82 24.10 22.63
C LYS A 293 -14.36 24.23 22.22
N ASN A 294 -14.12 24.01 20.93
CA ASN A 294 -12.78 23.88 20.38
C ASN A 294 -11.92 25.16 20.49
N THR A 295 -12.52 26.36 20.44
CA THR A 295 -11.80 27.64 20.62
C THR A 295 -11.29 27.83 22.05
N GLU A 296 -12.09 27.46 23.06
CA GLU A 296 -11.69 27.55 24.46
C GLU A 296 -10.55 26.57 24.77
N CYS A 297 -10.59 25.36 24.17
CA CYS A 297 -9.49 24.40 24.25
C CYS A 297 -8.17 24.97 23.68
N GLN A 298 -8.24 25.77 22.61
CA GLN A 298 -7.05 26.39 22.00
C GLN A 298 -6.37 27.36 22.96
N GLU A 299 -7.17 28.13 23.72
CA GLU A 299 -6.65 29.07 24.72
C GLU A 299 -5.93 28.33 25.85
N ILE A 300 -6.53 27.26 26.38
CA ILE A 300 -5.91 26.44 27.43
C ILE A 300 -4.65 25.75 26.91
N TYR A 301 -4.69 25.20 25.70
CA TYR A 301 -3.54 24.55 25.07
C TYR A 301 -2.38 25.54 24.90
N SER A 302 -2.65 26.74 24.38
CA SER A 302 -1.64 27.79 24.19
C SER A 302 -1.08 28.30 25.53
N LYS A 303 -1.94 28.41 26.54
CA LYS A 303 -1.55 28.79 27.91
C LYS A 303 -0.60 27.77 28.52
N MET A 304 -0.92 26.48 28.44
CA MET A 304 -0.07 25.38 28.91
C MET A 304 1.34 25.49 28.32
N VAL A 305 1.44 25.64 27.00
CA VAL A 305 2.73 25.72 26.30
C VAL A 305 3.56 26.90 26.79
N ARG A 306 2.96 28.09 26.92
CA ARG A 306 3.65 29.31 27.38
C ARG A 306 4.06 29.25 28.85
N GLU A 307 3.22 28.69 29.72
CA GLU A 307 3.52 28.57 31.15
C GLU A 307 4.63 27.54 31.38
N LEU A 308 4.55 26.38 30.74
CA LEU A 308 5.62 25.38 30.81
C LEU A 308 6.92 25.86 30.14
N GLN A 309 6.84 26.66 29.08
CA GLN A 309 8.01 27.32 28.49
C GLN A 309 8.69 28.25 29.51
N LYS A 310 7.91 29.09 30.21
CA LYS A 310 8.44 30.01 31.22
C LYS A 310 9.08 29.29 32.40
N GLU A 311 8.44 28.24 32.89
CA GLU A 311 8.89 27.51 34.07
C GLU A 311 10.07 26.58 33.78
N TYR A 312 10.11 25.98 32.58
CA TYR A 312 11.09 24.94 32.27
C TYR A 312 12.10 25.33 31.21
N LEU A 313 12.09 26.49 30.57
CA LEU A 313 13.16 26.86 29.62
C LEU A 313 14.03 28.01 30.10
N PHE A 314 13.48 28.92 30.88
CA PHE A 314 14.18 30.02 31.54
C PHE A 314 14.49 29.70 33.00
#